data_AF-A0A5C7VZQ4-F1
#
_entry.id   AF-A0A5C7VZQ4-F1
#
_cell.length_a   1.000
_cell.length_b   1.000
_cell.length_c   1.000
_cell.angle_alpha   90.00
_cell.angle_beta   90.00
_cell.angle_gamma   90.00
#
_symmetry.space_group_name_H-M   'P 1'
#
loop_
_entity.id
_entity.type
_entity.pdbx_description
1 polymer ?
#
loop_
_entity_poly.entity_id
_entity_poly.type
_entity_poly.pdbx_seq_one_letter_code
_entity_poly.pdbx_strand_id
1 'polypeptide(L)'
;MSPAPETTAAPVAWRGLAWAALPPLLVLALRALMPGEVDAGALQRLETATLVSDAAEAFWMAARPLALGLLVLAVAAGACLFAVRRWGWARLRPALLGLWAAMWLAMGVGLTASDLNRAQRQPLPDQSVKVLLAREILPGKRTGPGGTEVYFEQPGEAEPMRLFAQGQPPAAFVPGSTALLHAEAGRWWGRWGRLTSRLAPASR
;
A
#
# COMPACT_ATOMS: atom_id res chain seq x y z
N MET A 1 57.67 -15.88 -28.63
CA MET A 1 56.66 -16.09 -27.56
C MET A 1 56.28 -14.72 -27.01
N SER A 2 55.12 -14.19 -27.39
CA SER A 2 54.57 -12.96 -26.78
C SER A 2 53.74 -13.36 -25.56
N PRO A 3 53.88 -12.69 -24.40
CA PRO A 3 53.05 -12.99 -23.24
C PRO A 3 51.60 -12.57 -23.52
N ALA A 4 50.67 -13.43 -23.10
CA ALA A 4 49.23 -13.16 -23.19
C ALA A 4 48.85 -11.98 -22.28
N PRO A 5 47.86 -11.15 -22.66
CA PRO A 5 47.43 -10.03 -21.84
C PRO A 5 46.75 -10.57 -20.57
N GLU A 6 47.33 -10.27 -19.42
CA GLU A 6 46.69 -10.49 -18.13
C GLU A 6 45.46 -9.58 -18.03
N THR A 7 44.27 -10.14 -18.25
CA THR A 7 43.00 -9.52 -17.85
C THR A 7 42.96 -9.41 -16.32
N THR A 8 43.50 -8.33 -15.79
CA THR A 8 43.30 -7.93 -14.40
C THR A 8 41.84 -7.51 -14.24
N ALA A 9 41.03 -8.41 -13.68
CA ALA A 9 39.68 -8.08 -13.25
C ALA A 9 39.77 -6.93 -12.23
N ALA A 10 39.19 -5.77 -12.56
CA ALA A 10 39.20 -4.63 -11.66
C ALA A 10 38.56 -5.02 -10.30
N PRO A 11 39.17 -4.65 -9.17
CA PRO A 11 38.65 -5.03 -7.85
C PRO A 11 37.24 -4.47 -7.68
N VAL A 12 36.28 -5.36 -7.45
CA VAL A 12 34.90 -4.99 -7.15
C VAL A 12 34.90 -4.08 -5.92
N ALA A 13 34.37 -2.87 -6.06
CA ALA A 13 34.30 -1.88 -4.98
C ALA A 13 33.24 -2.27 -3.93
N TRP A 14 33.50 -3.35 -3.18
CA TRP A 14 32.59 -3.95 -2.19
C TRP A 14 32.10 -2.94 -1.14
N ARG A 15 32.95 -1.99 -0.74
CA ARG A 15 32.58 -0.93 0.23
C ARG A 15 31.46 -0.04 -0.31
N GLY A 16 31.53 0.32 -1.60
CA GLY A 16 30.48 1.13 -2.24
C GLY A 16 29.16 0.37 -2.37
N LEU A 17 29.24 -0.93 -2.68
CA LEU A 17 28.09 -1.83 -2.73
C LEU A 17 27.44 -2.00 -1.35
N ALA A 18 28.24 -2.19 -0.31
CA ALA A 18 27.76 -2.30 1.07
C ALA A 18 27.02 -1.03 1.52
N TRP A 19 27.57 0.16 1.25
CA TRP A 19 26.91 1.42 1.58
C TRP A 19 25.63 1.67 0.79
N ALA A 20 25.55 1.21 -0.46
CA ALA A 20 24.33 1.30 -1.25
C ALA A 20 23.23 0.33 -0.77
N ALA A 21 23.62 -0.86 -0.28
CA ALA A 21 22.71 -1.90 0.18
C ALA A 21 22.26 -1.73 1.64
N LEU A 22 23.01 -1.00 2.46
CA LEU A 22 22.71 -0.84 3.88
C LEU A 22 21.36 -0.14 4.16
N PRO A 23 20.98 0.97 3.48
CA PRO A 23 19.67 1.60 3.68
C PRO A 23 18.46 0.67 3.43
N PRO A 24 18.34 -0.08 2.31
CA PRO A 24 17.25 -1.03 2.13
C PRO A 24 17.24 -2.14 3.17
N LEU A 25 18.42 -2.68 3.54
CA LEU A 25 18.51 -3.73 4.54
C LEU A 25 18.01 -3.26 5.91
N LEU A 26 18.33 -2.03 6.30
CA LEU A 26 17.83 -1.43 7.54
C LEU A 26 16.30 -1.29 7.54
N VAL A 27 15.73 -0.83 6.42
CA VAL A 27 14.26 -0.70 6.31
C VAL A 27 13.58 -2.07 6.31
N LEU A 28 14.18 -3.07 5.67
CA LEU A 28 13.66 -4.45 5.72
C LEU A 28 13.76 -5.04 7.13
N ALA A 29 14.86 -4.82 7.84
CA ALA A 29 15.02 -5.24 9.23
C ALA A 29 13.98 -4.57 10.14
N LEU A 30 13.80 -3.26 9.99
CA LEU A 30 12.75 -2.51 10.68
C LEU A 30 11.36 -3.09 10.40
N ARG A 31 11.04 -3.36 9.12
CA ARG A 31 9.76 -3.94 8.72
C ARG A 31 9.54 -5.34 9.30
N ALA A 32 10.60 -6.14 9.41
CA ALA A 32 10.56 -7.48 9.98
C ALA A 32 10.36 -7.48 11.50
N LEU A 33 10.85 -6.45 12.19
CA LEU A 33 10.66 -6.28 13.63
C LEU A 33 9.27 -5.72 14.00
N MET A 34 8.55 -5.12 13.05
CA MET A 34 7.19 -4.63 13.26
C MET A 34 6.17 -5.77 13.18
N PRO A 35 5.39 -6.03 14.25
CA PRO A 35 4.37 -7.07 14.23
C PRO A 35 3.31 -6.75 13.15
N GLY A 36 3.03 -7.71 12.28
CA GLY A 36 1.86 -7.65 11.41
C GLY A 36 0.65 -8.17 12.17
N GLU A 37 -0.45 -7.41 12.21
CA GLU A 37 -1.75 -7.96 12.64
C GLU A 37 -2.20 -8.97 11.56
N VAL A 38 -2.19 -10.27 11.89
CA VAL A 38 -2.61 -11.38 11.01
C VAL A 38 -3.90 -12.03 11.53
N ASP A 39 -4.71 -11.30 12.29
CA ASP A 39 -5.93 -11.87 12.86
C ASP A 39 -7.13 -11.74 11.93
N ALA A 40 -7.85 -12.86 11.76
CA ALA A 40 -9.18 -12.90 11.16
C ALA A 40 -10.17 -12.17 12.09
N GLY A 41 -10.32 -10.86 11.88
CA GLY A 41 -11.00 -9.94 12.81
C GLY A 41 -10.26 -8.62 12.98
N ALA A 42 -9.04 -8.53 12.45
CA ALA A 42 -8.29 -7.29 12.35
C ALA A 42 -9.10 -6.24 11.57
N LEU A 43 -8.98 -4.99 12.00
CA LEU A 43 -9.64 -3.88 11.35
C LEU A 43 -9.04 -3.68 9.96
N GLN A 44 -9.90 -3.69 8.96
CA GLN A 44 -9.53 -3.58 7.56
C GLN A 44 -9.66 -2.12 7.14
N ARG A 45 -8.84 -1.70 6.18
CA ARG A 45 -8.86 -0.31 5.74
C ARG A 45 -10.24 0.02 5.15
N LEU A 46 -10.82 1.11 5.62
CA LEU A 46 -12.05 1.66 5.06
C LEU A 46 -11.68 2.55 3.88
N GLU A 47 -12.22 2.25 2.70
CA GLU A 47 -11.89 2.95 1.46
C GLU A 47 -13.15 3.42 0.75
N THR A 48 -13.10 4.60 0.14
CA THR A 48 -14.18 5.06 -0.73
C THR A 48 -14.26 4.16 -1.96
N ALA A 49 -15.47 3.72 -2.28
CA ALA A 49 -15.69 2.89 -3.44
C ALA A 49 -15.49 3.74 -4.69
N THR A 50 -14.55 3.33 -5.54
CA THR A 50 -14.40 3.95 -6.86
C THR A 50 -15.47 3.39 -7.77
N LEU A 51 -16.52 4.17 -7.98
CA LEU A 51 -17.55 3.87 -8.96
C LEU A 51 -17.04 4.28 -10.33
N VAL A 52 -17.06 3.35 -11.28
CA VAL A 52 -16.67 3.60 -12.66
C VAL A 52 -17.87 3.36 -13.54
N SER A 53 -18.14 4.29 -14.45
CA SER A 53 -19.34 4.24 -15.30
C SER A 53 -19.10 3.41 -16.55
N ASP A 54 -17.88 3.44 -17.11
CA ASP A 54 -17.52 2.78 -18.37
C ASP A 54 -16.23 1.95 -18.29
N ALA A 55 -16.13 0.91 -19.12
CA ALA A 55 -14.94 0.06 -19.20
C ALA A 55 -13.67 0.84 -19.61
N ALA A 56 -13.80 1.86 -20.45
CA ALA A 56 -12.68 2.72 -20.84
C ALA A 56 -12.16 3.55 -19.66
N GLU A 57 -13.08 4.05 -18.83
CA GLU A 57 -12.73 4.78 -17.61
C GLU A 57 -12.03 3.86 -16.59
N ALA A 58 -12.48 2.61 -16.48
CA ALA A 58 -11.87 1.60 -15.60
C ALA A 58 -10.44 1.30 -16.03
N PHE A 59 -10.23 1.11 -17.33
CA PHE A 59 -8.91 0.90 -17.91
C PHE A 59 -7.99 2.08 -17.64
N TRP A 60 -8.44 3.31 -17.91
CA TRP A 60 -7.64 4.50 -17.67
C TRP A 60 -7.30 4.69 -16.19
N MET A 61 -8.26 4.49 -15.28
CA MET A 61 -8.03 4.53 -13.84
C MET A 61 -6.98 3.51 -13.39
N ALA A 62 -7.02 2.30 -13.93
CA ALA A 62 -6.01 1.27 -13.67
C ALA A 62 -4.63 1.61 -14.28
N ALA A 63 -4.61 2.28 -15.44
CA ALA A 63 -3.38 2.63 -16.16
C ALA A 63 -2.70 3.91 -15.64
N ARG A 64 -3.43 4.82 -14.99
CA ARG A 64 -2.92 6.07 -14.39
C ARG A 64 -1.60 5.91 -13.61
N PRO A 65 -1.46 4.98 -12.65
CA PRO A 65 -0.21 4.85 -11.91
C PRO A 65 0.97 4.47 -12.81
N LEU A 66 0.73 3.68 -13.86
CA LEU A 66 1.77 3.31 -14.82
C LEU A 66 2.16 4.50 -15.71
N ALA A 67 1.18 5.23 -16.24
CA ALA A 67 1.43 6.41 -17.05
C ALA A 67 2.21 7.49 -16.27
N LEU A 68 1.80 7.77 -15.03
CA LEU A 68 2.51 8.69 -14.14
C LEU A 68 3.91 8.16 -13.79
N GLY A 69 4.04 6.86 -13.53
CA GLY A 69 5.34 6.23 -13.27
C GLY A 69 6.30 6.38 -14.45
N LEU A 70 5.84 6.13 -15.67
CA LEU A 70 6.63 6.33 -16.88
C LEU A 70 7.02 7.79 -17.09
N LEU A 71 6.11 8.73 -16.85
CA LEU A 71 6.38 10.16 -16.94
C LEU A 71 7.47 10.58 -15.94
N VAL A 72 7.35 10.16 -14.67
CA VAL A 72 8.34 10.45 -13.63
C VAL A 72 9.70 9.86 -13.98
N LEU A 73 9.73 8.62 -14.48
CA LEU A 73 10.98 7.97 -14.93
C LEU A 73 11.62 8.72 -16.10
N ALA A 74 10.83 9.16 -17.08
CA ALA A 74 11.32 9.93 -18.22
C ALA A 74 11.93 11.26 -17.79
N VAL A 75 11.25 12.00 -16.91
CA VAL A 75 11.75 13.26 -16.34
C VAL A 75 13.02 13.04 -15.53
N ALA A 76 13.05 12.02 -14.67
CA ALA A 76 14.23 11.68 -13.87
C ALA A 76 15.43 11.28 -14.75
N ALA A 77 15.20 10.47 -15.78
CA ALA A 77 16.23 10.08 -16.75
C ALA A 77 16.77 11.30 -17.50
N GLY A 78 15.89 12.18 -17.99
CA GLY A 78 16.26 13.43 -18.64
C GLY A 78 17.11 14.34 -17.73
N ALA A 79 16.68 14.53 -16.48
CA ALA A 79 17.41 15.32 -15.49
C ALA A 79 18.80 14.72 -15.18
N CYS A 80 18.89 13.40 -15.02
CA CYS A 80 20.17 12.71 -14.83
C CYS A 80 21.10 12.88 -16.03
N LEU A 81 20.61 12.65 -17.25
CA LEU A 81 21.40 12.81 -18.47
C LEU A 81 21.90 14.25 -18.62
N PHE A 82 21.03 15.23 -18.36
CA PHE A 82 21.40 16.64 -18.38
C PHE A 82 22.48 16.97 -17.33
N ALA A 83 22.30 16.52 -16.08
CA ALA A 83 23.24 16.75 -15.00
C ALA A 83 24.61 16.08 -15.25
N VAL A 84 24.62 14.86 -15.81
CA VAL A 84 25.86 14.18 -16.22
C VAL A 84 26.59 14.99 -17.29
N ARG A 85 25.88 15.46 -18.32
CA ARG A 85 26.48 16.28 -19.39
C ARG A 85 27.01 17.61 -18.85
N ARG A 86 26.35 18.21 -17.85
CA ARG A 86 26.67 19.55 -17.35
C ARG A 86 27.75 19.57 -16.26
N TRP A 87 27.78 18.58 -15.38
CA TRP A 87 28.63 18.54 -14.18
C TRP A 87 29.55 17.32 -14.08
N GLY A 88 29.34 16.31 -14.93
CA GLY A 88 30.10 15.06 -14.91
C GLY A 88 29.65 14.09 -13.81
N TRP A 89 29.91 12.80 -14.04
CA TRP A 89 29.48 11.72 -13.15
C TRP A 89 30.09 11.79 -11.74
N ALA A 90 31.35 12.24 -11.63
CA ALA A 90 32.06 12.31 -10.35
C ALA A 90 31.38 13.23 -9.33
N ARG A 91 30.76 14.33 -9.78
CA ARG A 91 30.02 15.26 -8.92
C ARG A 91 28.58 14.82 -8.66
N LEU A 92 27.94 14.14 -9.61
CA LEU A 92 26.56 13.68 -9.48
C LEU A 92 26.44 12.45 -8.55
N ARG A 93 27.42 11.56 -8.56
CA ARG A 93 27.44 10.32 -7.78
C ARG A 93 27.15 10.50 -6.28
N PRO A 94 27.83 11.40 -5.53
CA PRO A 94 27.54 11.59 -4.12
C PRO A 94 26.13 12.14 -3.87
N ALA A 95 25.62 13.01 -4.76
CA ALA A 95 24.26 13.53 -4.64
C ALA A 95 23.20 12.44 -4.86
N LEU A 96 23.39 11.55 -5.85
CA LEU A 96 22.51 10.40 -6.07
C LEU A 96 22.54 9.42 -4.90
N LEU A 97 23.71 9.16 -4.32
CA LEU A 97 23.84 8.32 -3.12
C LEU A 97 23.15 8.97 -1.90
N GLY A 98 23.28 10.29 -1.74
CA GLY A 98 22.57 11.05 -0.71
C GLY A 98 21.05 10.98 -0.88
N LEU A 99 20.56 11.18 -2.12
CA LEU A 99 19.13 11.05 -2.44
C LEU A 99 18.62 9.63 -2.20
N TRP A 100 19.40 8.62 -2.58
CA TRP A 100 19.09 7.21 -2.31
C TRP A 100 18.95 6.95 -0.81
N ALA A 101 19.95 7.36 -0.01
CA ALA A 101 19.90 7.21 1.43
C ALA A 101 18.72 7.97 2.05
N ALA A 102 18.48 9.21 1.63
CA ALA A 102 17.36 10.03 2.10
C ALA A 102 16.00 9.39 1.79
N MET A 103 15.85 8.80 0.60
CA MET A 103 14.63 8.09 0.20
C MET A 103 14.35 6.90 1.13
N TRP A 104 15.38 6.09 1.45
CA TRP A 104 15.22 4.97 2.38
C TRP A 104 14.98 5.42 3.82
N LEU A 105 15.61 6.51 4.27
CA LEU A 105 15.31 7.12 5.57
C LEU A 105 13.87 7.59 5.63
N ALA A 106 13.38 8.29 4.60
CA ALA A 106 11.98 8.71 4.50
C ALA A 106 11.02 7.52 4.53
N MET A 107 11.36 6.41 3.86
CA MET A 107 10.59 5.17 3.92
C MET A 107 10.57 4.59 5.33
N GLY A 108 11.72 4.53 6.02
CA GLY A 108 11.81 4.06 7.40
C GLY A 108 10.98 4.90 8.37
N VAL A 109 11.06 6.23 8.26
CA VAL A 109 10.23 7.17 9.03
C VAL A 109 8.74 6.99 8.70
N GLY A 110 8.40 6.76 7.42
CA GLY A 110 7.02 6.51 7.00
C GLY A 110 6.45 5.23 7.59
N LEU A 111 7.26 4.16 7.68
CA LEU A 111 6.86 2.90 8.32
C LEU A 111 6.63 3.08 9.82
N THR A 112 7.56 3.73 10.55
CA THR A 112 7.39 3.98 11.99
C THR A 112 6.21 4.89 12.27
N ALA A 113 6.02 5.94 11.48
CA ALA A 113 4.87 6.83 11.61
C ALA A 113 3.56 6.09 11.32
N SER A 114 3.54 5.18 10.35
CA SER A 114 2.37 4.34 10.05
C SER A 114 2.03 3.36 11.18
N ASP A 115 3.06 2.78 11.80
CA ASP A 115 2.91 1.87 12.94
C ASP A 115 2.37 2.63 14.17
N LEU A 116 2.99 3.76 14.53
CA LEU A 116 2.51 4.64 15.60
C LEU A 116 1.09 5.15 15.37
N ASN A 117 0.76 5.49 14.12
CA ASN A 117 -0.57 5.93 13.73
C ASN A 117 -1.63 4.85 14.00
N ARG A 118 -1.28 3.57 13.81
CA ARG A 118 -2.17 2.43 14.05
C ARG A 118 -2.19 2.00 15.52
N ALA A 119 -1.06 2.08 16.20
CA ALA A 119 -0.96 1.74 17.63
C ALA A 119 -1.79 2.70 18.49
N GLN A 120 -1.99 3.93 18.03
CA GLN A 120 -2.75 4.97 18.73
C GLN A 120 -4.09 5.25 18.06
N ARG A 121 -4.73 4.20 17.54
CA ARG A 121 -6.09 4.27 16.99
C ARG A 121 -7.09 4.70 18.06
N GLN A 122 -8.08 5.47 17.63
CA GLN A 122 -9.18 5.93 18.48
C GLN A 122 -10.50 5.34 17.97
N PRO A 123 -11.31 4.75 18.86
CA PRO A 123 -12.60 4.21 18.47
C PRO A 123 -13.53 5.34 18.01
N LEU A 124 -14.19 5.12 16.90
CA LEU A 124 -15.29 5.97 16.43
C LEU A 124 -16.63 5.37 16.91
N PRO A 125 -17.70 6.18 16.99
CA PRO A 125 -19.03 5.67 17.31
C PRO A 125 -19.46 4.58 16.33
N ASP A 126 -20.00 3.49 16.85
CA ASP A 126 -20.57 2.42 16.05
C ASP A 126 -21.75 2.93 15.21
N GLN A 127 -21.77 2.57 13.92
CA GLN A 127 -22.80 3.04 12.98
C GLN A 127 -23.49 1.87 12.30
N SER A 128 -24.80 1.98 12.13
CA SER A 128 -25.54 1.04 11.29
C SER A 128 -25.43 1.48 9.83
N VAL A 129 -24.92 0.60 8.98
CA VAL A 129 -24.67 0.86 7.56
C VAL A 129 -25.51 -0.09 6.69
N LYS A 130 -25.90 0.38 5.51
CA LYS A 130 -26.69 -0.43 4.57
C LYS A 130 -25.76 -1.11 3.58
N VAL A 131 -25.81 -2.43 3.51
CA VAL A 131 -25.04 -3.22 2.55
C VAL A 131 -25.63 -3.01 1.16
N LEU A 132 -24.79 -2.62 0.21
CA LEU A 132 -25.17 -2.45 -1.20
C LEU A 132 -24.80 -3.70 -2.02
N LEU A 133 -23.59 -4.22 -1.82
CA LEU A 133 -23.07 -5.35 -2.56
C LEU A 133 -22.05 -6.11 -1.71
N ALA A 134 -22.03 -7.43 -1.85
CA ALA A 134 -21.01 -8.29 -1.28
C ALA A 134 -20.43 -9.14 -2.40
N ARG A 135 -19.11 -9.04 -2.60
CA ARG A 135 -18.38 -9.76 -3.63
C ARG A 135 -17.39 -10.73 -3.00
N GLU A 136 -17.43 -11.98 -3.42
CA GLU A 136 -16.43 -12.95 -3.00
C GLU A 136 -15.05 -12.61 -3.58
N ILE A 137 -14.05 -12.66 -2.71
CA ILE A 137 -12.64 -12.53 -3.05
C ILE A 137 -11.98 -13.87 -2.73
N LEU A 138 -11.51 -14.53 -3.77
CA LEU A 138 -10.85 -15.82 -3.65
C LEU A 138 -9.55 -15.71 -2.83
N PRO A 139 -9.18 -16.78 -2.10
CA PRO A 139 -7.91 -16.86 -1.42
C PRO A 139 -6.75 -16.69 -2.39
N GLY A 140 -5.69 -16.01 -1.93
CA GLY A 140 -4.54 -15.73 -2.77
C GLY A 140 -3.37 -15.20 -1.96
N LYS A 141 -2.17 -15.20 -2.56
CA LYS A 141 -0.93 -14.76 -1.88
C LYS A 141 -1.02 -13.34 -1.27
N ARG A 142 -1.85 -12.46 -1.85
CA ARG A 142 -2.07 -11.09 -1.37
C ARG A 142 -3.34 -10.91 -0.54
N THR A 143 -4.37 -11.69 -0.82
CA THR A 143 -5.69 -11.63 -0.17
C THR A 143 -5.81 -12.53 1.06
N GLY A 144 -4.77 -13.32 1.35
CA GLY A 144 -4.73 -14.24 2.48
C GLY A 144 -5.78 -15.35 2.32
N PRO A 145 -6.55 -15.69 3.36
CA PRO A 145 -7.58 -16.74 3.30
C PRO A 145 -8.76 -16.40 2.38
N GLY A 146 -8.75 -15.24 1.71
CA GLY A 146 -9.89 -14.73 0.97
C GLY A 146 -10.92 -14.11 1.91
N GLY A 147 -12.12 -13.88 1.40
CA GLY A 147 -13.21 -13.29 2.17
C GLY A 147 -14.19 -12.57 1.27
N THR A 148 -14.81 -11.52 1.79
CA THR A 148 -15.83 -10.76 1.08
C THR A 148 -15.46 -9.29 1.01
N GLU A 149 -15.44 -8.73 -0.19
CA GLU A 149 -15.41 -7.28 -0.38
C GLU A 149 -16.85 -6.75 -0.29
N VAL A 150 -17.12 -5.94 0.73
CA VAL A 150 -18.45 -5.40 1.02
C VAL A 150 -18.47 -3.91 0.67
N TYR A 151 -19.50 -3.52 -0.09
CA TYR A 151 -19.82 -2.15 -0.45
C TYR A 151 -21.05 -1.72 0.35
N PHE A 152 -21.03 -0.54 0.96
CA PHE A 152 -22.11 -0.07 1.83
C PHE A 152 -22.26 1.45 1.84
N GLU A 153 -23.45 1.92 2.17
CA GLU A 153 -23.73 3.33 2.44
C GLU A 153 -23.43 3.63 3.90
N GLN A 154 -22.61 4.65 4.15
CA GLN A 154 -22.33 5.16 5.48
C GLN A 154 -23.05 6.50 5.69
N PRO A 155 -23.79 6.70 6.79
CA PRO A 155 -24.38 8.00 7.11
C PRO A 155 -23.34 9.11 7.16
N GLY A 156 -23.61 10.20 6.43
CA GLY A 156 -22.73 11.37 6.35
C GLY A 156 -21.64 11.29 5.28
N GLU A 157 -21.47 10.16 4.60
CA GLU A 157 -20.60 10.03 3.43
C GLU A 157 -21.43 10.17 2.14
N ALA A 158 -20.91 10.93 1.17
CA ALA A 158 -21.59 11.12 -0.11
C ALA A 158 -21.39 9.96 -1.08
N GLU A 159 -20.24 9.28 -0.98
CA GLU A 159 -19.88 8.15 -1.83
C GLU A 159 -19.99 6.83 -1.04
N PRO A 160 -20.35 5.72 -1.70
CA PRO A 160 -20.33 4.42 -1.07
C PRO A 160 -18.95 4.06 -0.53
N MET A 161 -18.94 3.34 0.58
CA MET A 161 -17.74 2.87 1.23
C MET A 161 -17.50 1.40 0.90
N ARG A 162 -16.24 0.98 0.97
CA ARG A 162 -15.79 -0.38 0.68
C ARG A 162 -14.90 -0.88 1.80
N LEU A 163 -15.11 -2.13 2.19
CA LEU A 163 -14.32 -2.82 3.21
C LEU A 163 -14.15 -4.29 2.87
N PHE A 164 -12.94 -4.82 3.06
CA PHE A 164 -12.67 -6.23 2.87
C PHE A 164 -12.91 -7.00 4.18
N ALA A 165 -13.99 -7.77 4.28
CA ALA A 165 -14.28 -8.66 5.39
C ALA A 165 -13.52 -9.98 5.21
N GLN A 166 -12.29 -10.02 5.70
CA GLN A 166 -11.41 -11.19 5.60
C GLN A 166 -12.01 -12.41 6.31
N GLY A 167 -11.98 -13.57 5.64
CA GLY A 167 -12.48 -14.84 6.16
C GLY A 167 -14.00 -14.93 6.36
N GLN A 168 -14.76 -13.89 6.03
CA GLN A 168 -16.23 -13.93 6.12
C GLN A 168 -16.86 -14.28 4.77
N PRO A 169 -17.90 -15.13 4.75
CA PRO A 169 -18.59 -15.53 3.53
C PRO A 169 -19.52 -14.40 3.02
N PRO A 170 -19.78 -14.33 1.70
CA PRO A 170 -20.63 -13.29 1.12
C PRO A 170 -22.08 -13.37 1.64
N ALA A 171 -22.54 -14.57 2.02
CA ALA A 171 -23.86 -14.79 2.60
C ALA A 171 -24.07 -14.06 3.95
N ALA A 172 -22.99 -13.67 4.65
CA ALA A 172 -23.10 -12.85 5.85
C ALA A 172 -23.57 -11.42 5.53
N PHE A 173 -23.40 -10.96 4.29
CA PHE A 173 -23.65 -9.58 3.88
C PHE A 173 -24.64 -9.55 2.71
N VAL A 174 -25.93 -9.72 3.02
CA VAL A 174 -26.98 -9.70 2.00
C VAL A 174 -27.21 -8.26 1.51
N PRO A 175 -27.23 -7.99 0.20
CA PRO A 175 -27.59 -6.68 -0.33
C PRO A 175 -28.93 -6.17 0.22
N GLY A 176 -28.98 -4.91 0.62
CA GLY A 176 -30.11 -4.27 1.28
C GLY A 176 -30.21 -4.52 2.79
N SER A 177 -29.43 -5.45 3.35
CA SER A 177 -29.39 -5.65 4.81
C SER A 177 -28.63 -4.54 5.54
N THR A 178 -28.81 -4.50 6.86
CA THR A 178 -28.07 -3.60 7.75
C THR A 178 -26.91 -4.36 8.39
N ALA A 179 -25.72 -3.75 8.40
CA ALA A 179 -24.56 -4.22 9.14
C ALA A 179 -24.14 -3.17 10.18
N LEU A 180 -23.47 -3.62 11.24
CA LEU A 180 -22.85 -2.72 12.22
C LEU A 180 -21.40 -2.48 11.85
N LEU A 181 -21.04 -1.23 11.59
CA LEU A 181 -19.68 -0.78 11.36
C LEU A 181 -19.05 -0.39 12.69
N HIS A 182 -18.02 -1.14 13.08
CA HIS A 182 -17.08 -0.74 14.13
C HIS A 182 -15.89 -0.10 13.45
N ALA A 183 -15.71 1.21 13.61
CA ALA A 183 -14.65 1.96 12.96
C ALA A 183 -13.67 2.53 13.97
N GLU A 184 -12.42 2.67 13.55
CA GLU A 184 -11.37 3.35 14.29
C GLU A 184 -10.66 4.34 13.36
N ALA A 185 -10.40 5.53 13.88
CA ALA A 185 -9.54 6.50 13.23
C ALA A 185 -8.10 6.30 13.68
N GLY A 186 -7.15 6.42 12.75
CA GLY A 186 -5.74 6.53 13.13
C GLY A 186 -5.49 7.86 13.83
N ARG A 187 -4.38 7.95 14.56
CA ARG A 187 -4.02 9.17 15.29
C ARG A 187 -3.94 10.42 14.40
N TRP A 188 -3.41 10.27 13.20
CA TRP A 188 -3.14 11.36 12.27
C TRP A 188 -3.84 11.16 10.92
N TRP A 189 -4.00 9.93 10.44
CA TRP A 189 -4.66 9.66 9.16
C TRP A 189 -5.29 8.27 9.09
N GLY A 190 -6.14 8.09 8.09
CA GLY A 190 -6.74 6.80 7.75
C GLY A 190 -7.88 6.41 8.68
N ARG A 191 -8.73 5.53 8.15
CA ARG A 191 -9.83 4.90 8.87
C ARG A 191 -9.77 3.40 8.64
N TRP A 192 -10.01 2.65 9.69
CA TRP A 192 -10.10 1.20 9.67
C TRP A 192 -11.44 0.80 10.24
N GLY A 193 -11.94 -0.36 9.87
CA GLY A 193 -13.16 -0.86 10.44
C GLY A 193 -13.31 -2.34 10.30
N ARG A 194 -14.40 -2.84 10.87
CA ARG A 194 -14.91 -4.18 10.63
C ARG A 194 -16.43 -4.10 10.56
N LEU A 195 -17.00 -4.98 9.75
CA LEU A 195 -18.44 -5.13 9.66
C LEU A 195 -18.86 -6.37 10.43
N THR A 196 -19.87 -6.18 11.28
CA THR A 196 -20.59 -7.26 11.94
C THR A 196 -21.98 -7.31 11.30
N SER A 197 -22.29 -8.41 10.63
CA SER A 197 -23.63 -8.59 10.05
C SER A 197 -24.70 -8.56 11.15
N ARG A 198 -25.70 -7.71 10.99
CA ARG A 198 -26.96 -7.84 11.72
C ARG A 198 -27.93 -8.52 10.76
N LEU A 199 -27.78 -9.83 10.57
CA LEU A 199 -28.90 -10.62 10.07
C LEU A 199 -30.04 -10.44 11.08
N ALA A 200 -30.97 -9.54 10.79
CA ALA A 200 -32.27 -9.60 11.43
C ALA A 200 -32.82 -11.00 11.13
N PRO A 201 -33.25 -11.79 12.13
CA PRO A 201 -33.93 -13.04 11.83
C PRO A 201 -35.10 -12.70 10.93
N ALA A 202 -35.19 -13.36 9.78
CA ALA A 202 -36.33 -13.23 8.89
C ALA A 202 -37.61 -13.41 9.72
N SER A 203 -38.34 -12.32 9.94
CA SER A 203 -39.67 -12.37 10.53
C SER A 203 -40.59 -12.96 9.48
N ARG A 204 -40.82 -14.27 9.62
CA ARG A 204 -41.91 -15.13 9.11
C ARG A 204 -42.45 -14.86 7.71
#